data_AF-A0A1C4DNK7-F1
#
_entry.id   AF-A0A1C4DNK7-F1
#
_cell.length_a   1.000
_cell.length_b   1.000
_cell.length_c   1.000
_cell.angle_alpha   90.00
_cell.angle_beta   90.00
_cell.angle_gamma   90.00
#
_symmetry.space_group_name_H-M   'P 1'
#
loop_
_entity.id
_entity.type
_entity.pdbx_description
1 polymer ?
#
loop_
_entity_poly.entity_id
_entity_poly.type
_entity_poly.pdbx_seq_one_letter_code
_entity_poly.pdbx_strand_id
1 'polypeptide(L)'
;MTISLLQLQFQRLLRCNCAVYARYALANALDTLQDAGFEEEVLIDYPIDETLSLREFEEDLEERFHFSLELCNKDFKPFTNKSLRLFQLLSICAAYDAAQQEQCIQLLDAGLNKLLLANNRQQPPFSC
;
A
#
# COMPACT_ATOMS: atom_id res chain seq x y z
N MET A 1 3.46 -10.29 4.31
CA MET A 1 2.94 -9.43 3.23
C MET A 1 4.15 -8.81 2.56
N THR A 2 4.13 -8.60 1.24
CA THR A 2 5.23 -7.96 0.50
C THR A 2 4.99 -6.46 0.33
N ILE A 3 6.05 -5.71 0.03
CA ILE A 3 5.95 -4.27 -0.25
C ILE A 3 4.99 -4.01 -1.42
N SER A 4 5.03 -4.82 -2.47
CA SER A 4 4.09 -4.75 -3.59
C SER A 4 2.62 -4.92 -3.15
N LEU A 5 2.34 -5.83 -2.23
CA LEU A 5 0.98 -6.04 -1.72
C LEU A 5 0.50 -4.83 -0.90
N LEU A 6 1.38 -4.24 -0.09
CA LEU A 6 1.07 -3.01 0.65
C LEU A 6 0.75 -1.84 -0.29
N GLN A 7 1.60 -1.63 -1.30
CA GLN A 7 1.36 -0.59 -2.31
C GLN A 7 0.03 -0.78 -3.03
N LEU A 8 -0.34 -2.03 -3.33
CA LEU A 8 -1.62 -2.36 -3.95
C LEU A 8 -2.81 -2.09 -3.02
N GLN A 9 -2.69 -2.35 -1.72
CA GLN A 9 -3.73 -2.01 -0.75
C GLN A 9 -3.97 -0.50 -0.69
N PHE A 10 -2.89 0.29 -0.61
CA PHE A 10 -2.99 1.75 -0.67
C PHE A 10 -3.63 2.24 -1.97
N GLN A 11 -3.26 1.66 -3.10
CA GLN A 11 -3.84 1.99 -4.39
C GLN A 11 -5.34 1.71 -4.45
N ARG A 12 -5.83 0.68 -3.77
CA ARG A 12 -7.26 0.33 -3.73
C ARG A 12 -8.05 1.22 -2.80
N LEU A 13 -7.53 1.42 -1.60
CA LEU A 13 -8.21 2.17 -0.54
C LEU A 13 -8.20 3.67 -0.82
N LEU A 14 -7.04 4.22 -1.20
CA LEU A 14 -6.84 5.66 -1.34
C LEU A 14 -6.80 6.16 -2.79
N ARG A 15 -6.81 5.25 -3.78
CA ARG A 15 -6.72 5.57 -5.22
C ARG A 15 -5.43 6.29 -5.63
N CYS A 16 -4.38 6.18 -4.82
CA CYS A 16 -3.08 6.77 -5.07
C CYS A 16 -1.96 5.74 -5.01
N ASN A 17 -0.80 6.04 -5.60
CA ASN A 17 0.37 5.19 -5.45
C ASN A 17 1.06 5.48 -4.11
N CYS A 18 1.98 4.59 -3.73
CA CYS A 18 2.79 4.77 -2.54
C CYS A 18 4.24 4.34 -2.81
N ALA A 19 5.19 5.16 -2.40
CA ALA A 19 6.60 4.80 -2.32
C ALA A 19 6.93 4.43 -0.87
N VAL A 20 7.50 3.24 -0.68
CA VAL A 20 7.93 2.74 0.62
C VAL A 20 9.44 2.72 0.65
N TYR A 21 10.04 3.27 1.70
CA TYR A 21 11.47 3.34 1.87
C TYR A 21 11.89 2.51 3.08
N ALA A 22 12.91 1.69 2.88
CA ALA A 22 13.54 0.88 3.90
C ALA A 22 15.03 1.20 3.92
N ARG A 23 15.61 1.44 5.11
CA ARG A 23 17.04 1.73 5.27
C ARG A 23 17.56 2.84 4.34
N TYR A 24 16.78 3.92 4.20
CA TYR A 24 17.09 5.08 3.36
C TYR A 24 17.13 4.83 1.84
N ALA A 25 16.60 3.70 1.38
CA ALA A 25 16.46 3.38 -0.04
C ALA A 25 15.02 2.97 -0.36
N LEU A 26 14.62 3.06 -1.63
CA LEU A 26 13.33 2.56 -2.07
C LEU A 26 13.28 1.04 -1.84
N ALA A 27 12.26 0.57 -1.14
CA ALA A 27 12.11 -0.84 -0.83
C ALA A 27 11.82 -1.65 -2.11
N ASN A 28 12.38 -2.86 -2.21
CA ASN A 28 12.14 -3.73 -3.35
C ASN A 28 10.72 -4.31 -3.24
N ALA A 29 9.99 -4.32 -4.35
CA ALA A 29 8.61 -4.76 -4.42
C ALA A 29 8.41 -6.24 -4.00
N LEU A 30 9.46 -7.07 -4.12
CA LEU A 30 9.43 -8.48 -3.74
C LEU A 30 9.80 -8.74 -2.28
N ASP A 31 10.42 -7.76 -1.61
CA ASP A 31 10.80 -7.92 -0.21
C ASP A 31 9.54 -8.06 0.65
N THR A 32 9.63 -8.91 1.67
CA THR A 32 8.58 -8.96 2.67
C THR A 32 8.66 -7.70 3.54
N LEU A 33 7.54 -7.35 4.15
CA LEU A 33 7.50 -6.32 5.19
C LEU A 33 8.53 -6.65 6.28
N GLN A 34 8.67 -7.90 6.69
CA GLN A 34 9.68 -8.30 7.68
C GLN A 34 11.12 -8.05 7.20
N ASP A 35 11.44 -8.38 5.95
CA ASP A 35 12.78 -8.14 5.37
C ASP A 35 13.13 -6.64 5.33
N ALA A 36 12.11 -5.82 5.11
CA ALA A 36 12.21 -4.37 5.09
C ALA A 36 12.22 -3.75 6.51
N GLY A 37 12.05 -4.57 7.56
CA GLY A 37 12.15 -4.18 8.98
C GLY A 37 10.82 -3.91 9.68
N PHE A 38 9.69 -4.33 9.09
CA PHE A 38 8.35 -4.06 9.60
C PHE A 38 7.84 -5.23 10.45
N GLU A 39 7.21 -4.93 11.58
CA GLU A 39 6.42 -5.91 12.35
C GLU A 39 5.07 -6.13 11.67
N GLU A 40 4.96 -7.22 10.90
CA GLU A 40 3.88 -7.49 9.95
C GLU A 40 2.48 -7.56 10.57
N GLU A 41 2.36 -8.03 11.82
CA GLU A 41 1.07 -8.30 12.46
C GLU A 41 0.25 -7.03 12.74
N VAL A 42 0.90 -5.88 12.95
CA VAL A 42 0.21 -4.66 13.39
C VAL A 42 -0.33 -3.83 12.21
N LEU A 43 0.30 -3.91 11.03
CA LEU A 43 -0.06 -3.07 9.88
C LEU A 43 -1.32 -3.57 9.17
N ILE A 44 -1.58 -4.88 9.21
CA ILE A 44 -2.68 -5.52 8.48
C ILE A 44 -4.05 -5.11 9.05
N ASP A 45 -4.13 -4.92 10.36
CA ASP A 45 -5.38 -4.59 11.06
C ASP A 45 -5.50 -3.09 11.42
N TYR A 46 -4.58 -2.26 10.94
CA TYR A 46 -4.54 -0.85 11.31
C TYR A 46 -5.68 -0.05 10.63
N PRO A 47 -6.56 0.61 11.40
CA PRO A 47 -7.63 1.41 10.83
C PRO A 47 -7.08 2.68 10.18
N ILE A 48 -7.54 2.99 8.97
CA ILE A 48 -7.22 4.24 8.28
C ILE A 48 -8.22 5.32 8.72
N ASP A 49 -7.73 6.39 9.33
CA ASP A 49 -8.53 7.59 9.57
C ASP A 49 -8.50 8.49 8.33
N GLU A 50 -9.57 8.43 7.54
CA GLU A 50 -9.69 9.21 6.31
C GLU A 50 -9.71 10.73 6.54
N THR A 51 -9.97 11.18 7.78
CA THR A 51 -10.01 12.60 8.12
C THR A 51 -8.63 13.22 8.23
N LEU A 52 -7.56 12.42 8.29
CA LEU A 52 -6.18 12.89 8.30
C LEU A 52 -5.78 13.52 6.97
N SER A 53 -4.91 14.52 7.04
CA SER A 53 -4.20 15.04 5.88
C SER A 53 -3.15 14.03 5.42
N LEU A 54 -2.71 14.12 4.17
CA LEU A 54 -1.66 13.23 3.65
C LEU A 54 -0.43 13.26 4.55
N ARG A 55 -0.04 14.45 5.03
CA ARG A 55 1.11 14.58 5.93
C ARG A 55 0.91 13.84 7.25
N GLU A 56 -0.22 14.10 7.91
CA GLU A 56 -0.52 13.49 9.22
C GLU A 56 -0.62 11.96 9.11
N PHE A 57 -1.18 11.47 7.99
CA PHE A 57 -1.27 10.04 7.73
C PHE A 57 0.10 9.39 7.50
N GLU A 58 0.95 10.02 6.69
CA GLU A 58 2.33 9.57 6.50
C GLU A 58 3.04 9.52 7.86
N GLU A 59 3.03 10.62 8.61
CA GLU A 59 3.68 10.71 9.93
C GLU A 59 3.18 9.67 10.94
N ASP A 60 1.85 9.45 11.03
CA ASP A 60 1.27 8.46 11.94
C ASP A 60 1.71 7.02 11.62
N LEU A 61 1.79 6.66 10.33
CA LEU A 61 2.32 5.36 9.93
C LEU A 61 3.82 5.26 10.18
N GLU A 62 4.59 6.30 9.85
CA GLU A 62 6.04 6.32 10.05
C GLU A 62 6.40 6.19 11.54
N GLU A 63 5.68 6.89 12.42
CA GLU A 63 5.89 6.85 13.87
C GLU A 63 5.55 5.47 14.45
N ARG A 64 4.44 4.87 14.03
CA ARG A 64 3.96 3.59 14.59
C ARG A 64 4.74 2.38 14.11
N PHE A 65 5.12 2.37 12.85
CA PHE A 65 5.67 1.18 12.19
C PHE A 65 7.15 1.34 11.85
N HIS A 66 7.76 2.48 12.20
CA HIS A 66 9.19 2.74 12.07
C HIS A 66 9.75 2.58 10.65
N PHE A 67 8.95 2.96 9.65
CA PHE A 67 9.38 3.03 8.25
C PHE A 67 9.15 4.43 7.69
N SER A 68 9.56 4.66 6.44
CA SER A 68 9.25 5.89 5.73
C SER A 68 8.34 5.59 4.54
N LEU A 69 7.27 6.36 4.40
CA LEU A 69 6.30 6.21 3.32
C LEU A 69 5.87 7.54 2.75
N GLU A 70 5.70 7.54 1.43
CA GLU A 70 5.25 8.72 0.71
C GLU A 70 4.09 8.37 -0.21
N LEU A 71 2.98 9.07 -0.03
CA LEU A 71 1.84 8.99 -0.93
C LEU A 71 2.13 9.76 -2.21
N CYS A 72 1.90 9.09 -3.34
CA CYS A 72 2.22 9.58 -4.66
C CYS A 72 0.99 9.59 -5.57
N ASN A 73 1.01 10.48 -6.56
CA ASN A 73 0.06 10.44 -7.67
C ASN A 73 0.30 9.22 -8.58
N LYS A 74 -0.51 9.09 -9.64
CA LYS A 74 -0.41 7.99 -10.61
C LYS A 74 0.95 7.89 -11.32
N ASP A 75 1.69 8.99 -11.41
CA ASP A 75 3.03 9.06 -12.02
C ASP A 75 4.17 8.78 -11.01
N PHE A 76 3.85 8.25 -9.82
CA PHE A 76 4.80 8.05 -8.72
C PHE A 76 5.47 9.34 -8.22
N LYS A 77 4.88 10.51 -8.50
CA LYS A 77 5.34 11.79 -7.95
C LYS A 77 4.65 12.06 -6.61
N PRO A 78 5.37 12.51 -5.58
CA PRO A 78 4.76 12.88 -4.31
C PRO A 78 3.67 13.93 -4.48
N PHE A 79 2.60 13.86 -3.69
CA PHE A 79 1.61 14.92 -3.68
C PHE A 79 2.24 16.23 -3.16
N THR A 80 2.16 17.29 -3.97
CA THR A 80 2.67 18.61 -3.60
C THR A 80 1.86 19.26 -2.49
N ASN A 81 0.54 19.01 -2.48
CA ASN A 81 -0.34 19.50 -1.43
C ASN A 81 -0.54 18.42 -0.36
N LYS A 82 0.35 18.40 0.64
CA LYS A 82 0.28 17.46 1.76
C LYS A 82 -0.84 17.78 2.78
N SER A 83 -1.50 18.94 2.66
CA SER A 83 -2.66 19.31 3.50
C SER A 83 -3.99 18.71 3.02
N LEU A 84 -3.98 18.08 1.84
CA LEU A 84 -5.14 17.39 1.29
C LEU A 84 -5.56 16.24 2.22
N ARG A 85 -6.86 16.09 2.48
CA ARG A 85 -7.37 14.99 3.31
C ARG A 85 -7.53 13.71 2.49
N LEU A 86 -7.37 12.55 3.12
CA LEU A 86 -7.42 11.26 2.41
C LEU A 86 -8.76 11.03 1.71
N PHE A 87 -9.89 11.38 2.34
CA PHE A 87 -11.23 11.26 1.73
C PHE A 87 -11.39 12.08 0.43
N GLN A 88 -10.54 13.10 0.22
CA GLN A 88 -10.56 13.94 -0.98
C GLN A 88 -9.74 13.32 -2.14
N LEU A 89 -8.89 12.33 -1.88
CA LEU A 89 -8.11 11.66 -2.93
C LEU A 89 -9.01 10.92 -3.91
N LEU A 90 -10.12 10.35 -3.42
CA LEU A 90 -11.08 9.61 -4.23
C LEU A 90 -11.60 10.46 -5.41
N SER A 91 -11.93 11.73 -5.17
CA SER A 91 -12.44 12.63 -6.20
C SER A 91 -11.35 13.14 -7.14
N ILE A 92 -10.16 13.42 -6.61
CA ILE A 92 -9.02 13.92 -7.39
C ILE A 92 -8.46 12.85 -8.33
N CYS A 93 -8.38 11.61 -7.87
CA CYS A 93 -7.84 10.50 -8.65
C CYS A 93 -8.86 9.89 -9.62
N ALA A 94 -10.18 10.01 -9.34
CA ALA A 94 -11.25 9.48 -10.19
C ALA A 94 -11.47 10.28 -11.49
N ALA A 95 -11.13 11.57 -11.51
CA ALA A 95 -11.31 12.43 -12.68
C ALA A 95 -10.49 12.00 -13.92
N TYR A 96 -9.51 11.11 -13.75
CA TYR A 96 -8.48 10.85 -14.77
C TYR A 96 -8.67 9.61 -15.64
N ASP A 97 -9.56 8.66 -15.31
CA ASP A 97 -10.08 7.63 -16.25
C ASP A 97 -10.81 6.52 -15.48
N ALA A 98 -12.15 6.54 -15.45
CA ALA A 98 -12.95 5.52 -14.78
C ALA A 98 -12.87 4.14 -15.47
N ALA A 99 -12.70 4.11 -16.80
CA ALA A 99 -12.81 2.88 -17.60
C ALA A 99 -11.55 1.98 -17.57
N GLN A 100 -10.35 2.56 -17.65
CA GLN A 100 -9.10 1.77 -17.57
C GLN A 100 -8.83 1.28 -16.14
N GLN A 101 -9.39 1.97 -15.14
CA GLN A 101 -9.10 1.73 -13.74
C GLN A 101 -9.88 0.56 -13.15
N GLU A 102 -11.15 0.34 -13.54
CA GLU A 102 -11.87 -0.88 -13.18
C GLU A 102 -11.18 -2.13 -13.74
N GLN A 103 -10.67 -2.06 -14.96
CA GLN A 103 -9.92 -3.15 -15.59
C GLN A 103 -8.59 -3.44 -14.85
N CYS A 104 -7.88 -2.39 -14.42
CA CYS A 104 -6.64 -2.53 -13.66
C CYS A 104 -6.91 -3.13 -12.26
N ILE A 105 -7.96 -2.66 -11.57
CA ILE A 105 -8.36 -3.18 -10.25
C ILE A 105 -8.79 -4.66 -10.36
N GLN A 106 -9.56 -5.04 -11.40
CA GLN A 106 -9.98 -6.42 -11.64
C GLN A 106 -8.81 -7.36 -11.96
N LEU A 107 -7.87 -6.92 -12.81
CA LEU A 107 -6.65 -7.69 -13.11
C LEU A 107 -5.76 -7.86 -11.87
N LEU A 108 -5.66 -6.80 -11.07
CA LEU A 108 -4.93 -6.82 -9.80
C LEU A 108 -5.61 -7.71 -8.75
N ASP A 109 -6.94 -7.75 -8.69
CA ASP A 109 -7.71 -8.66 -7.82
C ASP A 109 -7.46 -10.12 -8.16
N ALA A 110 -7.36 -10.45 -9.45
CA ALA A 110 -6.99 -11.78 -9.89
C ALA A 110 -5.55 -12.15 -9.49
N GLY A 111 -4.61 -11.19 -9.55
CA GLY A 111 -3.22 -11.38 -9.13
C GLY A 111 -3.06 -11.52 -7.61
N LEU A 112 -3.77 -10.70 -6.83
CA LEU A 112 -3.79 -10.73 -5.37
C LEU A 112 -4.37 -12.03 -4.84
N ASN A 113 -5.48 -12.52 -5.41
CA ASN A 113 -6.02 -13.83 -5.05
C ASN A 113 -4.99 -14.94 -5.28
N LYS A 114 -4.20 -14.88 -6.37
CA LYS A 114 -3.12 -15.83 -6.60
C LYS A 114 -1.98 -15.71 -5.58
N LEU A 115 -1.58 -14.50 -5.19
CA LEU A 115 -0.53 -14.29 -4.20
C LEU A 115 -0.98 -14.66 -2.77
N LEU A 116 -2.22 -14.34 -2.39
CA LEU A 116 -2.83 -14.74 -1.13
C LEU A 116 -3.03 -16.25 -1.04
N LEU A 117 -3.40 -16.90 -2.15
CA LEU A 117 -3.47 -18.37 -2.25
C LEU A 117 -2.08 -19.02 -2.25
N ALA A 118 -1.05 -18.36 -2.79
CA ALA A 118 0.32 -18.86 -2.77
C ALA A 118 0.94 -18.81 -1.36
N ASN A 119 0.68 -17.74 -0.60
CA ASN A 119 1.14 -17.64 0.79
C ASN A 119 0.43 -18.63 1.74
N ASN A 120 -0.84 -18.98 1.46
CA ASN A 120 -1.55 -20.01 2.25
C ASN A 120 -1.15 -21.46 1.91
N ARG A 121 -0.29 -21.71 0.91
CA ARG A 121 0.13 -23.06 0.50
C ARG A 121 1.50 -23.49 1.01
N GLN A 122 2.18 -22.68 1.82
CA GLN A 122 3.42 -23.06 2.48
C GLN A 122 3.18 -23.63 3.89
N GLN A 123 2.40 -24.70 3.99
CA GLN A 123 2.66 -25.72 5.00
C GLN A 123 3.09 -26.98 4.25
N PRO A 124 4.33 -27.48 4.42
CA PRO A 124 4.68 -28.79 3.90
C PRO A 124 3.76 -29.83 4.57
N PRO A 125 3.33 -30.89 3.85
CA PRO A 125 2.59 -31.95 4.49
C PRO A 125 3.48 -32.57 5.58
N PHE A 126 3.00 -32.54 6.83
CA PHE A 126 3.56 -33.36 7.90
C PHE A 126 3.54 -34.81 7.41
N SER A 127 4.73 -35.33 7.09
CA SER A 127 4.92 -36.74 6.81
C SER A 127 5.06 -37.44 8.16
N CYS A 128 4.21 -38.45 8.39
CA CYS A 128 4.28 -39.36 9.54
C CYS A 128 5.58 -40.17 9.55
#